data_AF-A0A3A9FKT4-F1
#
_entry.id   AF-A0A3A9FKT4-F1
#
_cell.length_a   1.000
_cell.length_b   1.000
_cell.length_c   1.000
_cell.angle_alpha   90.00
_cell.angle_beta   90.00
_cell.angle_gamma   90.00
#
_symmetry.space_group_name_H-M   'P 1'
#
loop_
_entity.id
_entity.type
_entity.pdbx_description
1 polymer ?
#
loop_
_entity_poly.entity_id
_entity_poly.type
_entity_poly.pdbx_seq_one_letter_code
_entity_poly.pdbx_strand_id
1 'polypeptide(L)' 'MAENRQYDHAYKVQAVKLAREIGQAKATKELGVPKSTRYGWVRANWLGNFDLRAGSQTP' A
#
# COMPACT_ATOMS: atom_id res chain seq x y z
N MET A 1 17.00 -6.71 16.85
CA MET A 1 17.12 -5.49 16.03
C MET A 1 15.98 -5.54 15.02
N ALA A 2 14.97 -4.68 15.18
CA ALA A 2 13.89 -4.60 14.19
C ALA A 2 14.47 -3.88 12.97
N GLU A 3 14.96 -4.67 12.02
CA GLU A 3 15.35 -4.18 10.70
C GLU A 3 14.17 -3.39 10.15
N ASN A 4 14.34 -2.07 10.07
CA ASN A 4 13.33 -1.16 9.57
C ASN A 4 13.22 -1.41 8.07
N ARG A 5 12.53 -2.49 7.68
CA ARG A 5 12.31 -2.89 6.29
C ARG A 5 11.61 -1.74 5.59
N GLN A 6 12.42 -0.89 4.98
CA GLN A 6 11.94 0.22 4.20
C GLN A 6 11.37 -0.40 2.93
N TYR A 7 10.04 -0.52 2.91
CA TYR A 7 9.34 -0.92 1.70
C TYR A 7 9.48 0.20 0.67
N ASP A 8 9.85 -0.19 -0.54
CA ASP A 8 9.95 0.72 -1.68
C ASP A 8 8.61 1.41 -1.93
N HIS A 9 8.63 2.66 -2.41
CA HIS A 9 7.39 3.40 -2.64
C HIS A 9 6.51 2.70 -3.68
N ALA A 10 7.11 2.16 -4.75
CA ALA A 10 6.40 1.38 -5.76
C ALA A 10 5.72 0.15 -5.15
N TYR A 11 6.39 -0.50 -4.21
CA TYR A 11 5.87 -1.67 -3.50
C TYR A 11 4.70 -1.29 -2.59
N LYS A 12 4.78 -0.16 -1.86
CA LYS A 12 3.65 0.34 -1.05
C LYS A 12 2.44 0.67 -1.93
N VAL A 13 2.64 1.30 -3.09
CA VAL A 13 1.57 1.63 -4.06
C VAL A 13 0.91 0.37 -4.59
N GLN A 14 1.69 -0.64 -4.99
CA GLN A 14 1.17 -1.93 -5.42
C GLN A 14 0.37 -2.59 -4.30
N ALA A 15 0.83 -2.51 -3.06
CA ALA A 15 0.13 -3.07 -1.91
C ALA A 15 -1.24 -2.45 -1.68
N VAL A 16 -1.36 -1.13 -1.83
CA VAL A 16 -2.64 -0.42 -1.70
C VAL A 16 -3.56 -0.70 -2.88
N LYS A 17 -3.04 -0.76 -4.12
CA LYS A 17 -3.82 -1.12 -5.32
C LYS A 17 -4.38 -2.54 -5.22
N LEU A 18 -3.51 -3.51 -4.91
CA LEU A 18 -3.90 -4.91 -4.72
C LEU A 18 -4.94 -5.04 -3.59
N ALA A 19 -4.77 -4.32 -2.49
CA ALA A 19 -5.73 -4.32 -1.39
C ALA A 19 -7.11 -3.76 -1.76
N ARG A 20 -7.19 -2.85 -2.75
CA ARG A 20 -8.45 -2.32 -3.28
C ARG A 20 -9.10 -3.29 -4.27
N GLU A 21 -8.31 -4.00 -5.08
CA GLU A 21 -8.84 -4.96 -6.06
C GLU A 21 -9.29 -6.29 -5.44
N ILE A 22 -8.43 -6.96 -4.65
CA ILE A 22 -8.70 -8.30 -4.11
C ILE A 22 -9.05 -8.30 -2.62
N GLY A 23 -9.06 -7.12 -1.99
CA GLY A 23 -9.37 -6.94 -0.58
C GLY A 23 -8.18 -7.15 0.36
N GLN A 24 -8.32 -6.68 1.61
CA GLN A 24 -7.18 -6.58 2.50
C GLN A 24 -6.57 -7.97 2.84
N ALA A 25 -7.40 -8.97 3.11
CA ALA A 25 -6.93 -10.27 3.56
C ALA A 25 -6.08 -11.02 2.50
N LYS A 26 -6.53 -11.03 1.23
CA LYS A 26 -5.82 -11.72 0.14
C LYS A 26 -4.52 -11.03 -0.19
N ALA A 27 -4.54 -9.72 -0.32
CA ALA A 27 -3.34 -8.97 -0.67
C ALA A 27 -2.27 -9.01 0.46
N THR A 28 -2.65 -9.28 1.71
CA THR A 28 -1.69 -9.53 2.81
C THR A 28 -0.92 -10.84 2.57
N LYS A 29 -1.63 -11.89 2.11
CA LYS A 29 -1.02 -13.19 1.79
C LYS A 29 -0.11 -13.10 0.56
N GLU A 30 -0.54 -12.40 -0.48
CA GLU A 30 0.22 -12.24 -1.72
C GLU A 30 1.52 -11.46 -1.53
N LEU A 31 1.47 -10.37 -0.76
CA LEU A 31 2.62 -9.48 -0.63
C LEU A 31 3.49 -9.84 0.59
N GLY A 32 2.96 -10.59 1.56
CA GLY A 32 3.67 -10.86 2.81
C GLY A 32 3.83 -9.63 3.71
N VAL A 33 3.09 -8.54 3.42
CA VAL A 33 3.09 -7.33 4.26
C VAL A 33 2.10 -7.52 5.40
N PRO A 34 2.50 -7.24 6.66
CA PRO A 34 1.57 -7.28 7.79
C PRO A 34 0.34 -6.39 7.57
N LYS A 35 -0.83 -6.87 7.98
CA LYS A 35 -2.10 -6.11 7.93
C LYS A 35 -1.96 -4.72 8.58
N SER A 36 -1.23 -4.64 9.69
CA SER A 36 -0.98 -3.39 10.43
C SER A 36 -0.21 -2.36 9.60
N THR A 37 0.88 -2.77 8.94
CA THR A 37 1.68 -1.91 8.08
C THR A 37 0.88 -1.39 6.89
N ARG A 38 0.15 -2.29 6.21
CA ARG A 38 -0.60 -1.90 5.03
C ARG A 38 -1.85 -1.08 5.34
N TYR A 39 -2.48 -1.33 6.49
CA TYR A 39 -3.56 -0.47 6.98
C TYR A 39 -3.09 0.97 7.12
N GLY A 40 -1.86 1.21 7.56
CA GLY A 40 -1.24 2.54 7.60
C GLY A 40 -1.18 3.21 6.23
N TRP A 41 -0.75 2.49 5.19
CA TRP A 41 -0.68 3.03 3.81
C TRP A 41 -2.06 3.27 3.20
N VAL A 42 -3.01 2.36 3.43
CA VAL A 42 -4.39 2.50 2.95
C VAL A 42 -5.07 3.68 3.65
N ARG A 43 -4.84 3.88 4.96
CA ARG A 43 -5.33 5.05 5.68
C ARG A 43 -4.68 6.35 5.20
N ALA A 44 -3.37 6.35 4.97
CA ALA A 44 -2.67 7.50 4.41
C ALA A 44 -3.24 7.85 3.01
N ASN A 45 -3.61 6.86 2.21
CA ASN A 45 -4.30 7.05 0.93
C ASN A 45 -5.68 7.67 1.08
N TRP A 46 -6.45 7.20 2.07
CA TRP A 46 -7.74 7.80 2.38
C TRP A 46 -7.63 9.25 2.85
N LEU A 47 -6.57 9.58 3.58
CA LEU A 47 -6.29 10.93 4.07
C LEU A 47 -5.65 11.85 3.01
N GLY A 48 -5.46 11.37 1.77
CA GLY A 48 -4.79 12.13 0.70
C GLY A 48 -3.29 12.32 0.89
N ASN A 49 -2.69 11.62 1.86
CA ASN A 49 -1.27 11.69 2.20
C ASN A 49 -0.45 10.52 1.64
N PHE A 50 -1.05 9.74 0.73
CA PHE A 50 -0.38 8.63 0.06
C PHE A 50 -0.65 8.75 -1.43
N ASP A 51 0.41 9.09 -2.16
CA ASP A 51 0.31 9.39 -3.57
C ASP A 51 0.25 8.08 -4.38
N LEU A 52 -0.96 7.67 -4.76
CA LEU A 52 -1.19 6.50 -5.61
C LEU A 52 -0.97 6.77 -7.10
N ARG A 53 -0.66 8.02 -7.51
CA ARG A 53 -0.49 8.37 -8.92
C ARG A 53 0.86 7.86 -9.46
N ALA A 54 0.85 6.56 -9.76
CA ALA A 54 1.35 6.09 -11.03
C ALA A 54 0.15 6.11 -12.01
N GLY A 55 -0.03 7.24 -12.72
CA GLY A 55 -1.01 7.42 -13.79
C GLY A 55 -2.27 8.21 -13.40
N SER A 56 -2.68 9.13 -14.28
CA SER A 56 -3.91 9.96 -14.23
C SER A 56 -3.79 11.29 -13.48
N GLN A 57 -2.79 12.11 -13.82
CA GLN A 57 -3.02 13.55 -14.00
C GLN A 57 -3.38 13.78 -15.47
N THR A 58 -4.67 13.75 -15.77
CA THR A 58 -5.18 14.40 -16.98
C THR A 58 -5.60 15.83 -16.60
N PRO A 59 -5.32 16.80 -17.49
CA PRO A 59 -5.40 18.24 -17.23
C PRO A 59 -6.82 18.76 -17.02
#